data_AF-A0A939ZS77-F1
#
_entry.id   AF-A0A939ZS77-F1
#
_cell.length_a   1.000
_cell.length_b   1.000
_cell.length_c   1.000
_cell.angle_alpha   90.00
_cell.angle_beta   90.00
_cell.angle_gamma   90.00
#
_symmetry.space_group_name_H-M   'P 1'
#
loop_
_entity.id
_entity.type
_entity.pdbx_description
1 polymer ?
#
loop_
_entity_poly.entity_id
_entity_poly.type
_entity_poly.pdbx_seq_one_letter_code
_entity_poly.pdbx_strand_id
1 'polypeptide(L)'
;MDKNDFWTTITPEYLADKGRGLRTLAKQAGLTDYAFDSDDVLIAKLLRRKEELFPAAKEEPTPEPEEEILRPQERADKGDAFGESLAGCELREGTLEILPDGYGFLRASMRNSLKDAYVSSPRIKRYNLRMGDHIVAYTKQTAEGKPPAVVSVVSVNGHSDWEEFQKRPSFEAFTPIYPEERLQMEIKGKRNELALRCIDILAPIGKGQRAM
;
A
#
# COMPACT_ATOMS: atom_id res chain seq x y z
N MET A 1 36.68 15.37 -21.32
CA MET A 1 35.23 15.46 -21.02
C MET A 1 34.57 14.33 -21.75
N ASP A 2 34.09 13.36 -20.99
CA ASP A 2 33.49 12.16 -21.54
C ASP A 2 32.24 12.52 -22.34
N LYS A 3 32.01 11.84 -23.46
CA LYS A 3 30.86 12.11 -24.35
C LYS A 3 29.51 11.98 -23.62
N ASN A 4 29.48 11.26 -22.50
CA ASN A 4 28.29 11.05 -21.68
C ASN A 4 27.89 12.28 -20.85
N ASP A 5 28.86 13.05 -20.34
CA ASP A 5 28.60 14.24 -19.50
C ASP A 5 28.04 15.43 -20.28
N PHE A 6 28.38 15.50 -21.58
CA PHE A 6 27.92 16.57 -22.46
C PHE A 6 26.39 16.49 -22.67
N TRP A 7 25.83 15.30 -22.91
CA TRP A 7 24.41 15.14 -23.23
C TRP A 7 23.50 15.12 -21.99
N THR A 8 24.00 14.77 -20.81
CA THR A 8 23.27 14.88 -19.54
C THR A 8 23.02 16.34 -19.15
N THR A 9 23.92 17.25 -19.49
CA THR A 9 23.80 18.69 -19.19
C THR A 9 22.84 19.43 -20.14
N ILE A 10 22.53 18.85 -21.30
CA ILE A 10 21.66 19.47 -22.32
C ILE A 10 20.19 19.24 -21.94
N THR A 11 19.64 20.12 -21.10
CA THR A 11 18.20 20.23 -20.82
C THR A 11 17.57 21.40 -21.59
N PRO A 12 16.24 21.41 -21.83
CA PRO A 12 15.57 22.53 -22.48
C PRO A 12 15.80 23.87 -21.76
N GLU A 13 15.83 23.81 -20.42
CA GLU A 13 16.10 24.96 -19.55
C GLU A 13 17.53 25.48 -19.71
N TYR A 14 18.53 24.59 -19.79
CA TYR A 14 19.93 24.96 -19.98
C TYR A 14 20.19 25.59 -21.36
N LEU A 15 19.51 25.09 -22.40
CA LEU A 15 19.67 25.61 -23.76
C LEU A 15 19.02 26.99 -23.93
N ALA A 16 17.92 27.27 -23.24
CA ALA A 16 17.25 28.57 -23.29
C ALA A 16 18.10 29.71 -22.67
N ASP A 17 18.87 29.41 -21.62
CA ASP A 17 19.70 30.40 -20.90
C ASP A 17 21.03 30.74 -21.63
N LYS A 18 21.54 29.83 -22.47
CA LYS A 18 22.88 29.92 -23.09
C LYS A 18 23.04 31.02 -24.15
N GLY A 19 21.96 31.53 -24.75
CA GLY A 19 21.97 32.58 -25.77
C GLY A 19 23.06 32.39 -26.85
N ARG A 20 24.07 33.27 -26.89
CA ARG A 20 25.17 33.22 -27.89
C ARG A 20 26.03 31.95 -27.85
N GLY A 21 25.98 31.16 -26.78
CA GLY A 21 26.72 29.89 -26.63
C GLY A 21 26.10 28.69 -27.36
N LEU A 22 24.90 28.82 -27.92
CA LEU A 22 24.19 27.74 -28.63
C LEU A 22 24.95 27.24 -29.87
N ARG A 23 25.55 28.14 -30.64
CA ARG A 23 26.32 27.80 -31.85
C ARG A 23 27.58 26.99 -31.53
N THR A 24 28.23 27.27 -30.40
CA THR A 24 29.39 26.48 -29.95
C THR A 24 29.00 25.07 -29.54
N LEU A 25 27.83 24.90 -28.90
CA LEU A 25 27.29 23.59 -28.53
C LEU A 25 26.87 22.78 -29.76
N ALA A 26 26.27 23.43 -30.76
CA ALA A 26 25.91 22.77 -32.03
C ALA A 26 27.13 22.28 -32.82
N LYS A 27 28.23 23.05 -32.81
CA LYS A 27 29.50 22.63 -33.40
C LYS A 27 30.09 21.41 -32.67
N GLN A 28 30.00 21.38 -31.34
CA GLN A 28 30.47 20.25 -30.52
C GLN A 28 29.60 19.00 -30.69
N ALA A 29 28.29 19.19 -30.93
CA ALA A 29 27.35 18.12 -31.25
C ALA A 29 27.44 17.61 -32.70
N GLY A 30 28.26 18.25 -33.55
CA GLY A 30 28.54 17.82 -34.93
C GLY A 30 27.46 18.17 -35.95
N LEU A 31 26.65 19.21 -35.72
CA LEU A 31 25.68 19.69 -36.70
C LEU A 31 26.39 20.46 -37.83
N THR A 32 25.93 20.31 -39.07
CA THR A 32 26.56 20.92 -40.26
C THR A 32 26.03 22.31 -40.62
N ASP A 33 24.80 22.66 -40.19
CA ASP A 33 24.08 23.86 -40.64
C ASP A 33 23.77 24.89 -39.53
N TYR A 34 24.60 24.97 -38.48
CA TYR A 34 24.32 25.74 -37.26
C TYR A 34 24.56 27.26 -37.34
N ALA A 35 25.15 27.77 -38.42
CA ALA A 35 25.60 29.16 -38.49
C ALA A 35 24.45 30.14 -38.76
N PHE A 36 23.49 29.75 -39.61
CA PHE A 36 22.40 30.61 -40.11
C PHE A 36 21.03 30.26 -39.53
N ASP A 37 20.90 29.16 -38.81
CA ASP A 37 19.65 28.77 -38.14
C ASP A 37 19.28 29.77 -37.03
N SER A 38 17.97 29.98 -36.84
CA SER A 38 17.45 30.67 -35.67
C SER A 38 17.68 29.83 -34.41
N ASP A 39 17.81 30.50 -33.27
CA ASP A 39 18.17 29.82 -32.01
C ASP A 39 17.12 28.74 -31.64
N ASP A 40 15.83 28.95 -31.92
CA ASP A 40 14.75 27.95 -31.71
C ASP A 40 14.94 26.68 -32.55
N VAL A 41 15.36 26.83 -33.81
CA VAL A 41 15.63 25.71 -34.72
C VAL A 41 16.86 24.93 -34.24
N LEU A 42 17.85 25.64 -33.70
CA LEU A 42 19.06 25.02 -33.16
C LEU A 42 18.78 24.20 -31.90
N ILE A 43 17.93 24.71 -31.00
CA ILE A 43 17.46 24.02 -29.80
C ILE A 43 16.73 22.73 -30.20
N ALA A 44 15.81 22.81 -31.15
CA ALA A 44 15.06 21.64 -31.64
C ALA A 44 15.98 20.58 -32.27
N LYS A 45 16.96 20.98 -33.09
CA LYS A 45 17.93 20.06 -33.69
C LYS A 45 18.82 19.39 -32.63
N LEU A 46 19.23 20.11 -31.58
CA LEU A 46 20.04 19.56 -30.48
C LEU A 46 19.25 18.57 -29.61
N LEU A 47 17.99 18.89 -29.28
CA LEU A 47 17.12 17.98 -28.53
C LEU A 47 16.80 16.70 -29.31
N ARG A 48 16.49 16.84 -30.61
CA ARG A 48 16.28 15.68 -31.49
C ARG A 48 17.53 14.79 -31.59
N ARG A 49 18.71 15.40 -31.68
CA ARG A 49 19.98 14.66 -31.72
C ARG A 49 20.27 13.93 -30.41
N LYS A 50 19.89 14.53 -29.26
CA LYS A 50 19.94 13.90 -27.94
C LYS A 50 19.02 12.67 -27.90
N GLU A 51 17.79 12.78 -28.40
CA GLU A 51 16.84 11.66 -28.50
C GLU A 51 17.32 10.54 -29.44
N GLU A 52 18.07 10.85 -30.50
CA GLU A 52 18.63 9.82 -31.39
C GLU A 52 19.81 9.05 -30.76
N LEU A 53 20.65 9.73 -29.97
CA LEU A 53 21.83 9.14 -29.32
C LEU A 53 21.49 8.44 -28.01
N PHE A 54 20.49 8.97 -27.30
CA PHE A 54 19.91 8.44 -26.09
C PHE A 54 18.40 8.39 -26.34
N PRO A 55 17.91 7.35 -27.05
CA PRO A 55 16.47 7.13 -27.13
C PRO A 55 15.98 7.21 -25.70
N ALA A 56 15.12 8.19 -25.42
CA ALA A 56 14.51 8.33 -24.12
C ALA A 56 14.06 6.92 -23.77
N ALA A 57 14.66 6.34 -22.73
CA ALA A 57 14.14 5.14 -22.14
C ALA A 57 12.67 5.48 -22.00
N LYS A 58 11.81 4.81 -22.78
CA LYS A 58 10.39 4.78 -22.49
C LYS A 58 10.38 4.58 -20.99
N GLU A 59 9.74 5.49 -20.26
CA GLU A 59 9.39 5.20 -18.89
C GLU A 59 8.73 3.84 -18.99
N GLU A 60 9.48 2.80 -18.63
CA GLU A 60 8.89 1.51 -18.39
C GLU A 60 7.88 1.86 -17.31
N PRO A 61 6.58 1.60 -17.53
CA PRO A 61 5.67 1.64 -16.40
C PRO A 61 6.38 0.78 -15.35
N THR A 62 6.64 1.37 -14.17
CA THR A 62 7.09 0.62 -12.99
C THR A 62 6.40 -0.72 -13.07
N PRO A 63 7.10 -1.87 -13.13
CA PRO A 63 6.41 -3.12 -13.36
C PRO A 63 5.40 -3.27 -12.23
N GLU A 64 4.12 -3.01 -12.55
CA GLU A 64 3.02 -3.72 -11.93
C GLU A 64 3.47 -5.17 -12.05
N PRO A 65 3.53 -5.94 -10.94
CA PRO A 65 3.98 -7.31 -11.01
C PRO A 65 3.17 -7.97 -12.12
N GLU A 66 3.85 -8.39 -13.20
CA GLU A 66 3.21 -9.04 -14.32
C GLU A 66 2.44 -10.21 -13.73
N GLU A 67 1.10 -10.09 -13.66
CA GLU A 67 0.27 -11.26 -13.56
C GLU A 67 0.52 -12.00 -14.86
N GLU A 68 1.42 -12.98 -14.79
CA GLU A 68 1.54 -14.03 -15.78
C GLU A 68 0.10 -14.48 -16.10
N ILE A 69 -0.39 -14.14 -17.29
CA ILE A 69 -1.71 -14.53 -17.76
C ILE A 69 -1.62 -16.02 -18.08
N LEU A 70 -1.56 -16.83 -17.03
CA LEU A 70 -1.81 -18.25 -17.06
C LEU A 70 -3.24 -18.42 -17.58
N ARG A 71 -3.37 -19.30 -18.58
CA ARG A 71 -4.64 -19.61 -19.24
C ARG A 71 -5.69 -19.93 -18.17
N PRO A 72 -6.97 -19.55 -18.35
CA PRO A 72 -8.01 -19.73 -17.33
C PRO A 72 -8.15 -21.17 -16.79
N GLN A 73 -7.65 -22.18 -17.53
CA GLN A 73 -7.70 -23.58 -17.12
C GLN A 73 -6.58 -24.00 -16.15
N GLU A 74 -5.50 -23.22 -15.99
CA GLU A 74 -4.38 -23.56 -15.07
C GLU A 74 -4.47 -22.82 -13.71
N ARG A 75 -5.34 -21.81 -13.59
CA ARG A 75 -5.59 -21.10 -12.31
C ARG A 75 -6.43 -21.94 -11.33
N ALA A 76 -7.07 -23.02 -11.77
CA ALA A 76 -7.90 -23.88 -10.93
C ALA A 76 -7.10 -24.99 -10.18
N ASP A 77 -5.89 -25.33 -10.64
CA ASP A 77 -5.13 -26.49 -10.13
C ASP A 77 -3.82 -26.16 -9.41
N LYS A 78 -3.44 -24.87 -9.29
CA LYS A 78 -2.48 -24.47 -8.24
C LYS A 78 -3.27 -24.22 -6.95
N GLY A 79 -3.86 -25.29 -6.42
CA GLY A 79 -4.14 -25.37 -4.99
C GLY A 79 -2.88 -24.93 -4.26
N ASP A 80 -3.03 -24.00 -3.33
CA ASP A 80 -1.90 -23.35 -2.68
C ASP A 80 -0.87 -24.38 -2.28
N ALA A 81 0.40 -24.03 -2.49
CA ALA A 81 1.48 -24.64 -1.77
C ALA A 81 1.23 -24.43 -0.27
N PHE A 82 0.42 -25.30 0.33
CA PHE A 82 0.13 -25.40 1.77
C PHE A 82 1.39 -25.86 2.55
N GLY A 83 2.56 -25.78 1.91
CA GLY A 83 3.86 -26.22 2.36
C GLY A 83 4.98 -25.38 1.76
N GLU A 84 4.76 -24.08 1.47
CA GLU A 84 5.90 -23.16 1.44
C GLU A 84 6.49 -23.10 2.84
N SER A 85 7.78 -23.43 2.93
CA SER A 85 8.53 -23.52 4.18
C SER A 85 8.25 -22.30 5.06
N LEU A 86 7.64 -22.53 6.22
CA LEU A 86 7.51 -21.54 7.32
C LEU A 86 8.89 -21.07 7.83
N ALA A 87 9.99 -21.59 7.27
CA ALA A 87 11.33 -21.10 7.54
C ALA A 87 11.45 -19.61 7.18
N GLY A 88 11.73 -18.80 8.21
CA GLY A 88 11.92 -17.35 8.09
C GLY A 88 10.62 -16.54 8.07
N CYS A 89 9.47 -17.14 8.44
CA CYS A 89 8.23 -16.41 8.65
C CYS A 89 8.11 -15.95 10.10
N GLU A 90 7.70 -14.70 10.31
CA GLU A 90 7.38 -14.12 11.61
C GLU A 90 5.87 -14.08 11.82
N LEU A 91 5.40 -14.47 13.00
CA LEU A 91 4.00 -14.29 13.37
C LEU A 91 3.74 -12.83 13.72
N ARG A 92 2.71 -12.23 13.12
CA ARG A 92 2.26 -10.86 13.43
C ARG A 92 0.75 -10.81 13.59
N GLU A 93 0.32 -9.89 14.44
CA GLU A 93 -1.08 -9.54 14.64
C GLU A 93 -1.31 -8.05 14.36
N GLY A 94 -2.51 -7.72 13.91
CA GLY A 94 -2.87 -6.33 13.64
C GLY A 94 -4.28 -6.16 13.12
N THR A 95 -4.65 -4.92 12.84
CA THR A 95 -5.94 -4.57 12.22
C THR A 95 -5.76 -4.36 10.73
N LEU A 96 -6.62 -4.97 9.92
CA LEU A 96 -6.60 -4.83 8.48
C LEU A 96 -7.18 -3.47 8.07
N GLU A 97 -6.38 -2.72 7.33
CA GLU A 97 -6.83 -1.59 6.54
C GLU A 97 -6.81 -1.95 5.06
N ILE A 98 -7.89 -1.67 4.35
CA ILE A 98 -8.02 -1.92 2.92
C ILE A 98 -8.02 -0.57 2.21
N LEU A 99 -7.16 -0.42 1.20
CA LEU A 99 -7.10 0.77 0.35
C LEU A 99 -8.08 0.66 -0.83
N PRO A 100 -8.43 1.78 -1.50
CA PRO A 100 -9.35 1.79 -2.64
C PRO A 100 -8.98 0.81 -3.76
N ASP A 101 -7.69 0.56 -3.95
CA ASP A 101 -7.15 -0.34 -4.98
C ASP A 101 -7.32 -1.84 -4.62
N GLY A 102 -7.91 -2.13 -3.46
CA GLY A 102 -8.29 -3.49 -3.05
C GLY A 102 -7.15 -4.33 -2.49
N TYR A 103 -5.95 -3.77 -2.32
CA TYR A 103 -4.91 -4.31 -1.43
C TYR A 103 -5.02 -3.65 -0.04
N GLY A 104 -4.31 -4.20 0.94
CA GLY A 104 -4.39 -3.70 2.30
C GLY A 104 -3.10 -3.83 3.10
N PHE A 105 -3.11 -3.24 4.29
CA PHE A 105 -2.03 -3.35 5.26
C PHE A 105 -2.57 -3.87 6.59
N LEU A 106 -1.87 -4.82 7.17
CA LEU A 106 -2.03 -5.26 8.54
C LEU A 106 -1.28 -4.29 9.44
N ARG A 107 -2.01 -3.42 10.12
CA ARG A 107 -1.47 -2.39 10.99
C ARG A 107 -1.26 -2.95 12.39
N ALA A 108 -0.01 -2.95 12.87
CA ALA A 108 0.32 -3.37 14.23
C ALA A 108 -0.06 -2.32 15.29
N SER A 109 -0.16 -1.05 14.87
CA SER A 109 -0.63 0.06 15.69
C SER A 109 -1.62 0.88 14.87
N MET A 110 -2.50 1.64 15.50
CA MET A 110 -3.47 2.50 14.81
C MET A 110 -2.82 3.66 14.01
N ARG A 111 -1.48 3.72 13.97
CA ARG A 111 -0.68 4.66 13.19
C ARG A 111 0.15 3.91 12.16
N ASN A 112 0.27 4.51 10.98
CA ASN A 112 1.09 4.04 9.88
C ASN A 112 2.54 3.86 10.36
N SER A 113 3.08 2.66 10.16
CA SER A 113 4.42 2.29 10.59
C SER A 113 5.10 1.43 9.54
N LEU A 114 6.43 1.49 9.47
CA LEU A 114 7.24 0.59 8.64
C LEU A 114 7.11 -0.90 9.05
N LYS A 115 6.47 -1.17 10.19
CA LYS A 115 6.19 -2.51 10.69
C LYS A 115 4.90 -3.12 10.13
N ASP A 116 4.12 -2.35 9.37
CA ASP A 116 2.85 -2.82 8.80
C ASP A 116 3.12 -3.87 7.72
N ALA A 117 2.28 -4.91 7.69
CA ALA A 117 2.46 -6.00 6.73
C ALA A 117 1.52 -5.85 5.54
N TYR A 118 2.03 -6.01 4.33
CA TYR A 118 1.25 -5.94 3.10
C TYR A 118 0.36 -7.18 2.93
N VAL A 119 -0.89 -6.95 2.53
CA VAL A 119 -1.90 -7.98 2.24
C VAL A 119 -2.38 -7.82 0.80
N SER A 120 -2.21 -8.88 0.00
CA SER A 120 -2.61 -8.86 -1.41
C SER A 120 -4.13 -8.97 -1.59
N SER A 121 -4.64 -8.37 -2.67
CA SER A 121 -6.08 -8.40 -3.03
C SER A 121 -6.67 -9.82 -3.12
N PRO A 122 -5.99 -10.82 -3.72
CA PRO A 122 -6.51 -12.20 -3.74
C PRO A 122 -6.75 -12.80 -2.35
N ARG A 123 -5.90 -12.48 -1.37
CA ARG A 123 -6.06 -12.96 0.02
C ARG A 123 -7.27 -12.32 0.68
N ILE A 124 -7.45 -11.02 0.49
CA ILE A 124 -8.61 -10.27 1.01
C ILE A 124 -9.91 -10.86 0.47
N LYS A 125 -9.98 -11.10 -0.85
CA LYS A 125 -11.16 -11.69 -1.49
C LYS A 125 -11.42 -13.12 -1.04
N ARG A 126 -10.37 -13.95 -0.94
CA ARG A 126 -10.50 -15.36 -0.56
C ARG A 126 -11.06 -15.55 0.85
N TYR A 127 -10.55 -14.78 1.82
CA TYR A 127 -10.97 -14.89 3.22
C TYR A 127 -12.16 -13.97 3.55
N ASN A 128 -12.75 -13.30 2.56
CA ASN A 128 -13.84 -12.33 2.73
C ASN A 128 -13.55 -11.30 3.85
N LEU A 129 -12.31 -10.78 3.84
CA LEU A 129 -11.83 -9.84 4.84
C LEU A 129 -12.44 -8.46 4.61
N ARG A 130 -12.72 -7.75 5.70
CA ARG A 130 -13.29 -6.40 5.70
C ARG A 130 -12.35 -5.46 6.44
N MET A 131 -12.48 -4.16 6.17
CA MET A 131 -11.76 -3.13 6.90
C MET A 131 -12.08 -3.24 8.40
N GLY A 132 -11.05 -3.21 9.24
CA GLY A 132 -11.18 -3.32 10.69
C GLY A 132 -11.08 -4.74 11.24
N ASP A 133 -10.91 -5.76 10.40
CA ASP A 133 -10.69 -7.12 10.88
C ASP A 133 -9.36 -7.26 11.62
N HIS A 134 -9.38 -7.89 12.79
CA HIS A 134 -8.17 -8.26 13.52
C HIS A 134 -7.62 -9.57 12.97
N ILE A 135 -6.40 -9.58 12.47
CA ILE A 135 -5.81 -10.73 11.78
C ILE A 135 -4.53 -11.14 12.48
N VAL A 136 -4.37 -12.44 12.71
CA VAL A 136 -3.11 -13.07 13.09
C VAL A 136 -2.60 -13.83 11.87
N ALA A 137 -1.39 -13.52 11.42
CA ALA A 137 -0.85 -14.07 10.19
C ALA A 137 0.68 -14.23 10.24
N TYR A 138 1.17 -15.21 9.48
CA TYR A 138 2.59 -15.33 9.17
C TYR A 138 2.98 -14.32 8.11
N THR A 139 4.07 -13.60 8.37
CA THR A 139 4.61 -12.55 7.52
C THR A 139 6.04 -12.88 7.16
N LYS A 140 6.45 -12.49 5.95
CA LYS A 140 7.81 -12.71 5.46
C LYS A 140 8.32 -11.44 4.79
N GLN A 141 9.57 -11.12 5.07
CA GLN A 141 10.26 -10.03 4.40
C GLN A 141 10.56 -10.43 2.95
N THR A 142 9.95 -9.75 1.98
CA THR A 142 10.14 -10.06 0.55
C THR A 142 11.36 -9.36 -0.05
N ALA A 143 11.66 -8.14 0.39
CA ALA A 143 12.81 -7.35 -0.07
C ALA A 143 13.24 -6.33 0.99
N GLU A 144 14.51 -5.93 1.00
CA GLU A 144 15.01 -4.88 1.89
C GLU A 144 14.34 -3.53 1.57
N GLY A 145 13.81 -2.85 2.59
CA GLY A 145 13.13 -1.55 2.46
C GLY A 145 11.63 -1.62 2.11
N LYS A 146 11.09 -2.79 1.74
CA LYS A 146 9.64 -2.98 1.56
C LYS A 146 8.97 -3.46 2.85
N PRO A 147 7.67 -3.17 3.06
CA PRO A 147 6.95 -3.79 4.16
C PRO A 147 6.90 -5.32 3.97
N PRO A 148 6.92 -6.10 5.07
CA PRO A 148 6.79 -7.56 4.99
C PRO A 148 5.42 -7.94 4.41
N ALA A 149 5.35 -9.03 3.64
CA ALA A 149 4.10 -9.50 3.07
C ALA A 149 3.49 -10.61 3.94
N VAL A 150 2.16 -10.64 4.05
CA VAL A 150 1.44 -11.77 4.65
C VAL A 150 1.59 -12.99 3.74
N VAL A 151 2.01 -14.13 4.32
CA VAL A 151 2.22 -15.42 3.64
C VAL A 151 1.08 -16.39 3.94
N SER A 152 0.62 -16.46 5.19
CA SER A 152 -0.53 -17.30 5.56
C SER A 152 -1.30 -16.67 6.70
N VAL A 153 -2.63 -16.78 6.67
CA VAL A 153 -3.52 -16.27 7.71
C VAL A 153 -3.78 -17.40 8.70
N VAL A 154 -3.58 -17.13 9.99
CA VAL A 154 -3.78 -18.11 11.07
C VAL A 154 -5.20 -17.99 11.64
N SER A 155 -5.60 -16.78 12.00
CA SER A 155 -6.94 -16.51 12.55
C SER A 155 -7.40 -15.10 12.22
N VAL A 156 -8.72 -14.90 12.16
CA VAL A 156 -9.36 -13.59 11.99
C VAL A 156 -10.41 -13.39 13.07
N ASN A 157 -10.34 -12.29 13.82
CA ASN A 157 -11.20 -11.96 14.96
C ASN A 157 -11.29 -13.10 16.00
N GLY A 158 -10.23 -13.90 16.16
CA GLY A 158 -10.20 -15.05 17.06
C GLY A 158 -10.79 -16.35 16.48
N HIS A 159 -11.31 -16.33 15.25
CA HIS A 159 -11.80 -17.51 14.55
C HIS A 159 -10.72 -18.09 13.64
N SER A 160 -10.46 -19.38 13.77
CA SER A 160 -9.57 -20.15 12.88
C SER A 160 -10.34 -20.87 11.76
N ASP A 161 -11.64 -21.06 11.94
CA ASP A 161 -12.50 -21.78 11.00
C ASP A 161 -13.09 -20.83 9.95
N TRP A 162 -12.55 -20.89 8.74
CA TRP A 162 -12.92 -19.98 7.65
C TRP A 162 -14.38 -20.12 7.19
N GLU A 163 -14.93 -21.32 7.22
CA GLU A 163 -16.31 -21.58 6.79
C GLU A 163 -17.35 -20.91 7.69
N GLU A 164 -17.07 -20.84 9.00
CA GLU A 164 -17.93 -20.16 9.96
C GLU A 164 -17.81 -18.65 9.80
N PHE A 165 -16.58 -18.16 9.70
CA PHE A 165 -16.30 -16.73 9.55
C PHE A 165 -16.95 -16.11 8.30
N GLN A 166 -16.99 -16.85 7.19
CA GLN A 166 -17.60 -16.35 5.94
C GLN A 166 -19.11 -16.12 6.06
N LYS A 167 -19.80 -16.79 7.00
CA LYS A 167 -21.25 -16.65 7.22
C LYS A 167 -21.62 -15.43 8.06
N ARG A 168 -20.64 -14.64 8.51
CA ARG A 168 -20.90 -13.47 9.36
C ARG A 168 -21.77 -12.42 8.64
N PRO A 169 -22.87 -11.97 9.26
CA PRO A 169 -23.69 -10.89 8.69
C PRO A 169 -22.91 -9.57 8.64
N SER A 170 -23.40 -8.62 7.85
CA SER A 170 -22.89 -7.24 7.91
C SER A 170 -23.37 -6.57 9.21
N PHE A 171 -22.57 -5.65 9.76
CA PHE A 171 -22.97 -4.90 10.95
C PHE A 171 -24.28 -4.12 10.73
N GLU A 172 -24.47 -3.58 9.52
CA GLU A 172 -25.67 -2.83 9.13
C GLU A 172 -26.93 -3.69 9.04
N ALA A 173 -26.78 -5.02 8.93
CA ALA A 173 -27.91 -5.94 8.84
C ALA A 173 -28.51 -6.28 10.21
N PHE A 174 -27.86 -5.91 11.32
CA PHE A 174 -28.38 -6.17 12.65
C PHE A 174 -29.53 -5.23 13.00
N THR A 175 -30.57 -5.78 13.63
CA THR A 175 -31.67 -4.98 14.17
C THR A 175 -31.18 -4.19 15.38
N PRO A 176 -31.28 -2.86 15.38
CA PRO A 176 -30.94 -2.06 16.55
C PRO A 176 -31.96 -2.33 17.66
N ILE A 177 -31.47 -2.68 18.84
CA ILE A 177 -32.27 -2.92 20.04
C ILE A 177 -31.82 -2.02 21.18
N TYR A 178 -32.71 -1.76 22.13
CA TYR A 178 -32.33 -1.10 23.38
C TYR A 178 -31.49 -2.04 24.25
N PRO A 179 -30.60 -1.51 25.12
CA PRO A 179 -29.81 -2.33 26.01
C PRO A 179 -30.69 -3.14 26.98
N GLU A 180 -30.62 -4.46 26.90
CA GLU A 180 -31.30 -5.37 27.84
C GLU A 180 -30.40 -5.71 29.04
N GLU A 181 -29.09 -5.73 28.81
CA GLU A 181 -28.09 -6.04 29.83
C GLU A 181 -27.37 -4.78 30.32
N ARG A 182 -27.35 -4.63 31.64
CA ARG A 182 -26.67 -3.55 32.33
C ARG A 182 -25.20 -3.87 32.57
N LEU A 183 -24.33 -2.88 32.33
CA LEU A 183 -22.94 -2.90 32.77
C LEU A 183 -22.87 -2.30 34.18
N GLN A 184 -22.45 -3.11 35.15
CA GLN A 184 -22.23 -2.65 36.51
C GLN A 184 -20.86 -1.98 36.60
N MET A 185 -20.84 -0.69 36.95
CA MET A 185 -19.59 0.09 37.04
C MET A 185 -18.95 -0.03 38.42
N GLU A 186 -19.73 -0.26 39.47
CA GLU A 186 -19.25 -0.45 40.84
C GLU A 186 -18.39 -1.73 40.97
N ILE A 187 -17.14 -1.55 41.42
CA ILE A 187 -16.25 -2.67 41.74
C ILE A 187 -16.40 -3.04 43.21
N LYS A 188 -16.96 -4.22 43.47
CA LYS A 188 -17.15 -4.75 44.83
C LYS A 188 -15.82 -4.81 45.58
N GLY A 189 -15.79 -4.27 46.80
CA GLY A 189 -14.63 -4.32 47.70
C GLY A 189 -13.70 -3.10 47.65
N LYS A 190 -13.91 -2.15 46.74
CA LYS A 190 -13.18 -0.88 46.73
C LYS A 190 -13.99 0.23 47.41
N ARG A 191 -13.42 0.82 48.46
CA ARG A 191 -14.14 1.81 49.31
C ARG A 191 -14.26 3.22 48.71
N ASN A 192 -13.41 3.60 47.74
CA ASN A 192 -13.30 5.00 47.26
C ASN A 192 -13.88 5.26 45.86
N GLU A 193 -14.71 4.37 45.31
CA GLU A 193 -15.29 4.56 43.96
C GLU A 193 -16.72 5.17 44.03
N LEU A 194 -16.87 6.30 44.73
CA LEU A 194 -18.16 7.01 44.81
C LEU A 194 -18.68 7.41 43.43
N ALA A 195 -17.80 7.84 42.53
CA ALA A 195 -18.17 8.26 41.17
C ALA A 195 -18.84 7.13 40.37
N LEU A 196 -18.27 5.92 40.39
CA LEU A 196 -18.84 4.77 39.67
C LEU A 196 -20.19 4.34 40.25
N ARG A 197 -20.34 4.42 41.58
CA ARG A 197 -21.61 4.18 42.27
C ARG A 197 -22.66 5.22 41.93
N CYS A 198 -22.27 6.49 41.83
CA CYS A 198 -23.16 7.56 41.40
C CYS A 198 -23.62 7.34 39.95
N ILE A 199 -22.74 6.94 39.04
CA ILE A 199 -23.09 6.58 37.66
C ILE A 199 -24.11 5.44 37.67
N ASP A 200 -23.85 4.39 38.45
CA ASP A 200 -24.77 3.27 38.54
C ASP A 200 -26.17 3.67 39.05
N ILE A 201 -26.27 4.61 39.99
CA ILE A 201 -27.58 5.02 40.53
C ILE A 201 -28.29 6.00 39.58
N LEU A 202 -27.57 7.00 39.08
CA LEU A 202 -28.17 8.14 38.37
C LEU A 202 -28.30 7.89 36.86
N ALA A 203 -27.33 7.22 36.26
CA ALA A 203 -27.21 7.07 34.81
C ALA A 203 -26.67 5.66 34.47
N PRO A 204 -27.49 4.61 34.65
CA PRO A 204 -27.05 3.24 34.41
C PRO A 204 -26.65 3.03 32.93
N ILE A 205 -25.49 2.41 32.72
CA ILE A 205 -24.94 2.16 31.39
C ILE A 205 -25.28 0.72 30.97
N GLY A 206 -25.89 0.55 29.80
CA GLY A 206 -26.18 -0.75 29.20
C GLY A 206 -25.23 -1.14 28.07
N LYS A 207 -25.22 -2.42 27.69
CA LYS A 207 -24.50 -2.89 26.49
C LYS A 207 -25.12 -2.29 25.24
N GLY A 208 -24.31 -1.60 24.44
CA GLY A 208 -24.80 -0.85 23.27
C GLY A 208 -25.37 0.52 23.60
N GLN A 209 -25.24 1.00 24.85
CA GLN A 209 -25.63 2.36 25.21
C GLN A 209 -24.83 3.40 24.42
N ARG A 210 -25.53 4.40 23.88
CA ARG A 210 -24.94 5.58 23.26
C ARG A 210 -25.19 6.76 24.19
N ALA A 211 -24.18 7.13 24.98
CA ALA A 211 -24.25 8.25 25.91
C ALA A 211 -23.67 9.53 25.28
N MET A 212 -24.07 10.68 25.82
CA MET A 212 -23.45 11.99 25.61
C MET A 212 -22.89 12.48 26.93
#